data_AF-A0A955ZRW8-F1
#
_entry.id   AF-A0A955ZRW8-F1
#
_cell.length_a   1.000
_cell.length_b   1.000
_cell.length_c   1.000
_cell.angle_alpha   90.00
_cell.angle_beta   90.00
_cell.angle_gamma   90.00
#
_symmetry.space_group_name_H-M   'P 1'
#
loop_
_entity.id
_entity.type
_entity.pdbx_description
1 polymer ?
#
loop_
_entity_poly.entity_id
_entity_poly.type
_entity_poly.pdbx_seq_one_letter_code
_entity_poly.pdbx_strand_id
1 'polypeptide(L)'
;MGSQKTSKTDRVGTLDQDITRIRQQLEILKKFLIDEPSTVALNEFDSATEDILADALGSSSPLLDTYDYAQLGEAAGLMNLSEEAPEGTTHQSQRETIRQRQRVLESAIADL
;
A
#
# COMPACT_ATOMS: atom_id res chain seq x y z
N MET A 1 -7.34 -17.83 33.91
CA MET A 1 -6.81 -17.38 32.59
C MET A 1 -6.84 -15.86 32.59
N GLY A 2 -5.66 -15.24 32.48
CA GLY A 2 -5.46 -13.83 32.79
C GLY A 2 -6.06 -12.90 31.73
N SER A 3 -6.95 -12.02 32.15
CA SER A 3 -7.41 -10.88 31.36
C SER A 3 -6.24 -9.90 31.20
N GLN A 4 -5.59 -9.88 30.03
CA GLN A 4 -4.67 -8.80 29.69
C GLN A 4 -5.47 -7.51 29.53
N LYS A 5 -5.43 -6.66 30.56
CA LYS A 5 -5.85 -5.26 30.48
C LYS A 5 -4.80 -4.54 29.64
N THR A 6 -4.99 -4.45 28.32
CA THR A 6 -4.20 -3.52 27.49
C THR A 6 -4.44 -2.11 28.03
N SER A 7 -3.46 -1.53 28.69
CA SER A 7 -3.57 -0.19 29.27
C SER A 7 -3.69 0.84 28.16
N LYS A 8 -4.43 1.93 28.39
CA LYS A 8 -4.68 2.98 27.38
C LYS A 8 -3.37 3.57 26.80
N THR A 9 -2.29 3.53 27.57
CA THR A 9 -0.94 3.98 27.19
C THR A 9 -0.24 3.03 26.21
N ASP A 10 -0.51 1.73 26.29
CA ASP A 10 0.07 0.69 25.43
C ASP A 10 -0.48 0.81 24.00
N ARG A 11 -1.81 1.03 23.89
CA ARG A 11 -2.50 1.27 22.61
C ARG A 11 -2.08 2.56 21.91
N VAL A 12 -1.76 3.62 22.67
CA VAL A 12 -1.27 4.88 22.09
C VAL A 12 0.16 4.70 21.58
N GLY A 13 0.97 3.90 22.29
CA GLY A 13 2.33 3.56 21.86
C GLY A 13 2.36 2.70 20.60
N THR A 14 1.40 1.77 20.43
CA THR A 14 1.28 0.98 19.19
C THR A 14 0.80 1.84 18.03
N LEU A 15 -0.18 2.72 18.24
CA LEU A 15 -0.71 3.61 17.20
C LEU A 15 0.37 4.51 16.58
N ASP A 16 1.24 5.11 17.39
CA ASP A 16 2.32 5.97 16.90
C ASP A 16 3.36 5.17 16.07
N GLN A 17 3.60 3.91 16.46
CA GLN A 17 4.44 2.98 15.71
C GLN A 17 3.79 2.60 14.38
N ASP A 18 2.49 2.32 14.37
CA ASP A 18 1.71 1.97 13.16
C ASP A 18 1.72 3.14 12.17
N ILE A 19 1.41 4.35 12.63
CA ILE A 19 1.47 5.57 11.83
C ILE A 19 2.89 5.79 11.28
N THR A 20 3.92 5.57 12.09
CA THR A 20 5.32 5.71 11.66
C THR A 20 5.67 4.70 10.56
N ARG A 21 5.28 3.43 10.72
CA ARG A 21 5.49 2.37 9.72
C ARG A 21 4.79 2.71 8.40
N ILE A 22 3.54 3.17 8.44
CA ILE A 22 2.80 3.56 7.23
C ILE A 22 3.42 4.79 6.57
N ARG A 23 3.90 5.77 7.36
CA ARG A 23 4.63 6.94 6.82
C ARG A 23 5.92 6.54 6.10
N GLN A 24 6.65 5.55 6.59
CA GLN A 24 7.84 5.05 5.91
C GLN A 24 7.49 4.45 4.54
N GLN A 25 6.39 3.69 4.44
CA GLN A 25 5.91 3.17 3.15
C GLN A 25 5.51 4.32 2.19
N LEU A 26 4.89 5.39 2.69
CA LEU A 26 4.61 6.58 1.88
C LEU A 26 5.87 7.27 1.34
N GLU A 27 6.96 7.31 2.11
CA GLU A 27 8.24 7.85 1.63
C GLU A 27 8.83 7.00 0.51
N ILE A 28 8.66 5.68 0.56
CA ILE A 28 9.09 4.76 -0.50
C ILE A 28 8.25 4.98 -1.77
N LEU A 29 6.92 5.08 -1.66
CA LEU A 29 6.05 5.38 -2.82
C LEU A 29 6.41 6.70 -3.50
N LYS A 30 6.76 7.74 -2.72
CA LYS A 30 7.22 9.02 -3.27
C LYS A 30 8.50 8.86 -4.09
N LYS A 31 9.41 7.98 -3.67
CA LYS A 31 10.61 7.64 -4.46
C LYS A 31 10.24 6.88 -5.72
N PHE A 32 9.31 5.92 -5.65
CA PHE A 32 8.82 5.17 -6.81
C PHE A 32 8.12 6.04 -7.87
N LEU A 33 7.56 7.19 -7.48
CA LEU A 33 7.02 8.19 -8.42
C LEU A 33 8.10 9.01 -9.15
N ILE A 34 9.33 9.02 -8.63
CA ILE A 34 10.49 9.72 -9.20
C ILE A 34 11.34 8.74 -10.01
N ASP A 35 11.64 7.59 -9.42
CA ASP A 35 12.43 6.50 -9.99
C ASP A 35 11.51 5.27 -10.12
N GLU A 36 11.21 4.88 -11.36
CA GLU A 36 10.24 3.81 -11.61
C GLU A 36 10.78 2.47 -11.07
N PRO A 37 10.06 1.83 -10.12
CA PRO A 37 10.54 0.59 -9.54
C PRO A 37 10.41 -0.55 -10.54
N SER A 38 11.33 -1.52 -10.43
CA SER A 38 11.15 -2.81 -11.08
C SER A 38 9.91 -3.53 -10.53
N THR A 39 9.30 -4.39 -11.34
CA THR A 39 8.14 -5.20 -10.90
C THR A 39 8.44 -6.02 -9.65
N VAL A 40 9.67 -6.51 -9.50
CA VAL A 40 10.10 -7.27 -8.31
C VAL A 40 10.09 -6.37 -7.07
N ALA A 41 10.73 -5.19 -7.16
CA ALA A 41 10.78 -4.25 -6.04
C ALA A 41 9.40 -3.75 -5.62
N LEU A 42 8.49 -3.55 -6.59
CA LEU A 42 7.12 -3.14 -6.32
C LEU A 42 6.33 -4.25 -5.62
N ASN A 43 6.45 -5.51 -6.04
CA ASN A 43 5.79 -6.64 -5.38
C ASN A 43 6.30 -6.86 -3.94
N GLU A 44 7.61 -6.75 -3.72
CA GLU A 44 8.19 -6.86 -2.36
C GLU A 44 7.68 -5.73 -1.45
N PHE A 45 7.60 -4.52 -1.99
CA PHE A 45 7.02 -3.36 -1.31
C PHE A 45 5.54 -3.58 -0.97
N ASP A 46 4.75 -4.08 -1.93
CA ASP A 46 3.32 -4.32 -1.77
C ASP A 46 3.07 -5.35 -0.67
N SER A 47 3.76 -6.50 -0.71
CA SER A 47 3.66 -7.54 0.32
C SER A 47 4.03 -7.02 1.72
N ALA A 48 5.09 -6.23 1.84
CA ALA A 48 5.47 -5.64 3.13
C ALA A 48 4.44 -4.62 3.63
N THR A 49 3.82 -3.87 2.71
CA THR A 49 2.81 -2.88 3.05
C THR A 49 1.50 -3.52 3.49
N GLU A 50 1.08 -4.62 2.85
CA GLU A 50 -0.10 -5.40 3.25
C GLU A 50 0.04 -5.95 4.67
N ASP A 51 1.21 -6.48 5.04
CA ASP A 51 1.48 -6.96 6.40
C ASP A 51 1.37 -5.82 7.43
N ILE A 52 1.96 -4.65 7.13
CA ILE A 52 1.86 -3.45 7.98
C ILE A 52 0.41 -2.99 8.13
N LEU A 53 -0.36 -2.95 7.03
CA LEU A 53 -1.78 -2.55 7.07
C LEU A 53 -2.63 -3.56 7.83
N ALA A 54 -2.34 -4.86 7.71
CA ALA A 54 -3.04 -5.91 8.43
C ALA A 54 -2.72 -5.91 9.93
N ASP A 55 -1.48 -5.63 10.31
CA ASP A 55 -1.08 -5.46 11.71
C ASP A 55 -1.74 -4.21 12.34
N ALA A 56 -1.72 -3.08 11.62
CA ALA A 56 -2.22 -1.80 12.12
C ALA A 56 -3.76 -1.70 12.15
N LEU A 57 -4.45 -2.13 11.09
CA LEU A 57 -5.90 -1.96 10.91
C LEU A 57 -6.69 -3.25 11.15
N GLY A 58 -6.01 -4.39 11.25
CA GLY A 58 -6.59 -5.72 11.29
C GLY A 58 -6.78 -6.32 9.89
N SER A 59 -6.65 -7.64 9.79
CA SER A 59 -6.70 -8.41 8.54
C SER A 59 -8.05 -8.40 7.81
N SER A 60 -9.10 -7.79 8.39
CA SER A 60 -10.41 -7.61 7.74
C SER A 60 -10.75 -6.15 7.46
N SER A 61 -9.75 -5.26 7.50
CA SER A 61 -9.94 -3.86 7.17
C SER A 61 -10.31 -3.70 5.68
N PRO A 62 -11.33 -2.90 5.34
CA PRO A 62 -11.66 -2.61 3.94
C PRO A 62 -10.52 -1.86 3.22
N LEU A 63 -9.58 -1.26 3.96
CA LEU A 63 -8.41 -0.61 3.37
C LEU A 63 -7.40 -1.61 2.81
N LEU A 64 -7.37 -2.86 3.29
CA LEU A 64 -6.57 -3.93 2.67
C LEU A 64 -7.13 -4.32 1.31
N ASP A 65 -8.44 -4.54 1.21
CA ASP A 65 -9.13 -4.75 -0.07
C ASP A 65 -8.88 -3.59 -1.03
N THR A 66 -8.99 -2.35 -0.53
CA THR A 66 -8.74 -1.16 -1.34
C THR A 66 -7.28 -1.09 -1.80
N TYR A 67 -6.33 -1.56 -0.99
CA TYR A 67 -4.93 -1.64 -1.35
C TYR A 67 -4.69 -2.69 -2.44
N ASP A 68 -5.25 -3.88 -2.33
CA ASP A 68 -5.21 -4.94 -3.36
C ASP A 68 -5.75 -4.43 -4.71
N TYR A 69 -6.90 -3.76 -4.69
CA TYR A 69 -7.43 -3.12 -5.90
C TYR A 69 -6.51 -2.05 -6.49
N ALA A 70 -5.80 -1.29 -5.64
CA ALA A 70 -4.80 -0.31 -6.08
C ALA A 70 -3.55 -0.97 -6.68
N GLN A 71 -3.27 -2.25 -6.36
CA GLN A 71 -2.17 -3.00 -6.95
C GLN A 71 -2.48 -3.46 -8.38
N LEU A 72 -3.70 -3.96 -8.57
CA LEU A 72 -4.18 -4.48 -9.86
C LEU A 72 -4.19 -3.41 -10.96
N GLY A 73 -4.36 -2.14 -10.59
CA GLY A 73 -4.44 -1.04 -11.55
C GLY A 73 -5.51 -1.26 -12.62
N GLU A 74 -5.38 -0.58 -13.75
CA GLU A 74 -6.20 -0.89 -14.93
C GLU A 74 -5.74 -2.18 -15.65
N ALA A 75 -4.98 -3.06 -15.00
CA ALA A 75 -4.36 -4.24 -15.63
C ALA A 75 -5.32 -5.43 -15.83
N ALA A 76 -6.60 -5.31 -15.48
CA ALA A 76 -7.63 -6.14 -16.13
C ALA A 76 -7.66 -5.93 -17.66
N GLY A 77 -7.12 -4.81 -18.17
CA GLY A 77 -7.02 -4.50 -19.60
C GLY A 77 -5.74 -4.96 -20.32
N LEU A 78 -4.69 -5.42 -19.61
CA LEU A 78 -3.38 -5.72 -20.22
C LEU A 78 -3.15 -7.19 -20.58
N MET A 79 -3.99 -8.12 -20.11
CA MET A 79 -3.93 -9.52 -20.59
C MET A 79 -4.54 -9.71 -21.99
N ASN A 80 -4.89 -8.64 -22.71
CA ASN A 80 -5.58 -8.75 -24.00
C ASN A 80 -5.11 -7.79 -25.11
N LEU A 81 -3.86 -7.31 -25.10
CA LEU A 81 -3.35 -6.53 -26.23
C LEU A 81 -1.93 -6.95 -26.61
N SER A 82 -1.90 -7.80 -27.64
CA SER A 82 -0.86 -8.00 -28.65
C SER A 82 0.24 -6.93 -28.72
N GLU A 83 1.49 -7.40 -28.72
CA GLU A 83 2.75 -6.93 -29.35
C GLU A 83 3.02 -5.47 -29.79
N GLU A 84 2.14 -4.46 -29.64
CA GLU A 84 2.36 -3.11 -30.22
C GLU A 84 1.76 -1.93 -29.38
N ALA A 85 1.76 -2.01 -28.04
CA ALA A 85 1.38 -0.84 -27.23
C ALA A 85 2.54 0.17 -27.14
N PRO A 86 2.33 1.48 -27.40
CA PRO A 86 3.37 2.50 -27.28
C PRO A 86 3.85 2.59 -25.83
N GLU A 87 5.18 2.62 -25.64
CA GLU A 87 5.86 2.57 -24.34
C GLU A 87 5.28 3.58 -23.32
N GLY A 88 4.84 4.75 -23.78
CA GLY A 88 4.24 5.79 -22.94
C GLY A 88 2.95 5.42 -22.19
N THR A 89 2.14 4.47 -22.68
CA THR A 89 0.87 4.09 -22.03
C THR A 89 1.10 3.21 -20.79
N THR A 90 2.12 2.35 -20.82
CA THR A 90 2.45 1.44 -19.72
C THR A 90 3.03 2.20 -18.52
N HIS A 91 3.93 3.15 -18.77
CA HIS A 91 4.53 4.00 -17.72
C HIS A 91 3.50 4.90 -17.01
N GLN A 92 2.53 5.44 -17.76
CA GLN A 92 1.47 6.24 -17.16
C GLN A 92 0.60 5.36 -16.23
N SER A 93 0.24 4.17 -16.69
CA SER A 93 -0.55 3.21 -15.90
C SER A 93 0.14 2.84 -14.59
N GLN A 94 1.45 2.51 -14.62
CA GLN A 94 2.19 2.17 -13.39
C GLN A 94 2.22 3.33 -12.39
N ARG A 95 2.52 4.56 -12.84
CA ARG A 95 2.49 5.76 -11.97
C ARG A 95 1.12 6.01 -11.37
N GLU A 96 0.05 5.73 -12.10
CA GLU A 96 -1.32 5.85 -11.60
C GLU A 96 -1.61 4.81 -10.50
N THR A 97 -1.19 3.56 -10.67
CA THR A 97 -1.33 2.54 -9.61
C THR A 97 -0.51 2.88 -8.35
N ILE A 98 0.68 3.47 -8.49
CA ILE A 98 1.50 3.92 -7.36
C ILE A 98 0.80 5.07 -6.61
N ARG A 99 0.17 6.01 -7.32
CA ARG A 99 -0.65 7.07 -6.70
C ARG A 99 -1.90 6.52 -6.01
N GLN A 100 -2.51 5.46 -6.54
CA GLN A 100 -3.63 4.79 -5.88
C GLN A 100 -3.19 4.19 -4.54
N ARG A 101 -2.09 3.42 -4.53
CA ARG A 101 -1.49 2.90 -3.28
C ARG A 101 -1.19 4.01 -2.28
N GLN A 102 -0.62 5.13 -2.75
CA GLN A 102 -0.33 6.28 -1.89
C GLN A 102 -1.59 6.81 -1.19
N ARG A 103 -2.68 6.98 -1.94
CA ARG A 103 -3.97 7.44 -1.37
C ARG A 103 -4.51 6.48 -0.31
N VAL A 104 -4.37 5.17 -0.51
CA VAL A 104 -4.80 4.17 0.48
C VAL A 104 -4.00 4.30 1.77
N LEU A 105 -2.68 4.49 1.68
CA LEU A 105 -1.84 4.70 2.88
C LEU A 105 -2.12 6.03 3.58
N GLU A 106 -2.43 7.10 2.83
CA GLU A 106 -2.88 8.37 3.40
C GLU A 106 -4.22 8.20 4.13
N SER A 107 -5.15 7.41 3.58
CA SER A 107 -6.41 7.05 4.24
C SER A 107 -6.19 6.17 5.48
N ALA A 108 -5.25 5.23 5.45
CA ALA A 108 -4.90 4.40 6.60
C ALA A 108 -4.39 5.23 7.79
N ILE A 109 -3.54 6.23 7.54
CA ILE A 109 -3.09 7.16 8.58
C ILE A 109 -4.25 8.00 9.13
N ALA A 110 -5.23 8.36 8.30
CA ALA A 110 -6.38 9.15 8.73
C ALA A 110 -7.39 8.35 9.58
N ASP A 111 -7.37 7.01 9.48
CA ASP A 111 -8.27 6.11 10.21
C ASP A 111 -7.71 5.66 11.58
N LEU A 112 -6.38 5.75 11.76
CA LEU A 112 -5.65 5.50 13.02
C LEU A 112 -5.69 6.72 13.97
#